data_AF-A0A924DFA9-F1
#
_entry.id   AF-A0A924DFA9-F1
#
_cell.length_a   1.000
_cell.length_b   1.000
_cell.length_c   1.000
_cell.angle_alpha   90.00
_cell.angle_beta   90.00
_cell.angle_gamma   90.00
#
_symmetry.space_group_name_H-M   'P 1'
#
loop_
_entity.id
_entity.type
_entity.pdbx_description
1 polymer ?
#
loop_
_entity_poly.entity_id
_entity_poly.type
_entity_poly.pdbx_seq_one_letter_code
_entity_poly.pdbx_strand_id
1 'polypeptide(L)' 'MSTTAKKATGLYWILFLLSVVAFFGVYAIGGGYCSMVLPFNVTFFALALDLM' A
#
# COMPACT_ATOMS: atom_id res chain seq x y z
N MET A 1 3.78 -9.05 -30.34
CA MET A 1 4.39 -8.92 -29.00
C MET A 1 3.28 -9.00 -27.98
N SER A 2 3.16 -10.12 -27.25
CA SER A 2 2.31 -10.14 -26.07
C SER A 2 3.03 -9.29 -25.02
N THR A 3 2.57 -8.06 -24.79
CA THR A 3 3.06 -7.20 -23.71
C THR A 3 2.60 -7.80 -22.39
N THR A 4 3.27 -8.85 -21.93
CA THR A 4 3.22 -9.28 -20.54
C THR A 4 3.84 -8.14 -19.74
N ALA A 5 3.00 -7.17 -19.32
CA ALA A 5 3.40 -6.14 -18.39
C ALA A 5 3.91 -6.85 -17.15
N LYS A 6 5.22 -6.83 -16.94
CA LYS A 6 5.88 -7.44 -15.79
C LYS A 6 5.25 -6.78 -14.56
N LYS A 7 4.52 -7.54 -13.74
CA LYS A 7 3.89 -7.01 -12.53
C LYS A 7 4.97 -6.28 -11.74
N ALA A 8 4.77 -4.99 -11.50
CA ALA A 8 5.75 -4.13 -10.83
C ALA A 8 5.69 -4.37 -9.32
N THR A 9 5.93 -5.61 -8.89
CA THR A 9 5.81 -6.05 -7.50
C THR A 9 6.68 -5.19 -6.58
N GLY A 10 7.87 -4.80 -7.05
CA GLY A 10 8.76 -3.87 -6.34
C GLY A 10 8.18 -2.47 -6.15
N LEU A 11 7.39 -1.96 -7.11
CA LEU A 11 6.69 -0.69 -6.96
C LEU A 11 5.63 -0.80 -5.86
N TYR A 12 4.85 -1.88 -5.83
CA TYR A 12 3.84 -2.09 -4.78
C TYR A 12 4.43 -2.22 -3.37
N TRP A 13 5.63 -2.79 -3.23
CA TRP A 13 6.37 -2.77 -1.96
C TRP A 13 6.71 -1.34 -1.50
N ILE A 14 7.13 -0.47 -2.43
CA ILE A 14 7.42 0.93 -2.12
C ILE A 14 6.13 1.67 -1.70
N LEU A 15 5.03 1.46 -2.44
CA LEU A 15 3.74 2.06 -2.08
C LEU A 15 3.21 1.53 -0.73
N PHE A 16 3.40 0.25 -0.44
CA PHE A 16 3.03 -0.33 0.86
C PHE A 16 3.77 0.35 2.01
N LEU A 17 5.10 0.49 1.91
CA LEU A 17 5.90 1.16 2.93
C LEU A 17 5.51 2.63 3.09
N LEU A 18 5.25 3.35 1.99
CA LEU A 18 4.72 4.71 2.03
C LEU A 18 3.36 4.78 2.74
N SER A 19 2.47 3.84 2.48
CA SER A 19 1.16 3.75 3.13
C SER A 19 1.27 3.49 4.63
N VAL A 20 2.24 2.67 5.05
CA VAL A 20 2.53 2.45 6.48
C VAL A 20 3.02 3.74 7.15
N VAL A 21 3.93 4.49 6.52
CA VAL A 21 4.39 5.79 7.04
C VAL A 21 3.22 6.77 7.15
N ALA A 22 2.35 6.83 6.13
CA ALA A 22 1.15 7.66 6.16
C ALA A 22 0.19 7.25 7.29
N PHE A 23 0.02 5.95 7.54
CA PHE A 23 -0.79 5.44 8.65
C PHE A 23 -0.29 5.93 10.01
N PHE A 24 1.02 5.85 10.28
CA PHE A 24 1.60 6.37 11.51
C PHE A 24 1.53 7.90 11.60
N GLY A 25 1.68 8.61 10.48
CA GLY A 25 1.50 10.06 10.42
C GLY A 25 0.08 10.49 10.79
N VAL A 26 -0.94 9.82 10.23
CA VAL A 26 -2.35 10.06 10.57
C VAL A 26 -2.64 9.66 12.00
N TYR A 27 -2.04 8.57 12.50
CA TYR A 27 -2.18 8.12 13.89
C TYR A 27 -1.73 9.19 14.88
N ALA A 28 -0.61 9.84 14.60
CA ALA A 28 -0.05 10.88 15.46
C ALA A 28 -0.88 12.17 15.51
N ILE A 29 -1.59 12.52 14.42
CA ILE A 29 -2.30 13.81 14.30
C ILE A 29 -3.77 13.67 14.73
N GLY A 30 -4.40 12.55 14.41
CA GLY A 30 -5.84 12.35 14.64
C GLY A 30 -6.21 10.89 14.50
N GLY A 31 -5.78 10.06 15.45
CA GLY A 31 -5.88 8.59 15.41
C GLY A 31 -7.24 7.99 15.04
N GLY A 32 -8.34 8.75 15.13
CA GLY A 32 -9.65 8.35 14.60
C GLY A 32 -9.71 8.20 13.07
N TYR A 33 -8.84 8.90 12.32
CA TYR A 33 -8.79 8.86 10.85
C TYR A 33 -7.89 7.74 10.30
N CYS A 34 -7.17 7.02 11.16
CA CYS A 34 -6.32 5.89 10.74
C CYS A 34 -7.09 4.82 9.96
N SER A 35 -8.36 4.65 10.27
CA SER A 35 -9.27 3.73 9.57
C SER A 35 -9.47 4.08 8.10
N MET A 36 -9.29 5.33 7.69
CA MET A 36 -9.34 5.73 6.26
C MET A 36 -8.09 5.29 5.49
N VAL A 37 -6.97 5.05 6.18
CA VAL A 37 -5.69 4.65 5.58
C VAL A 37 -5.53 3.13 5.55
N LEU A 38 -6.20 2.40 6.45
CA LEU A 38 -6.18 0.92 6.52
C LEU A 38 -6.45 0.21 5.17
N PRO A 39 -7.45 0.62 4.36
CA PRO A 39 -7.72 -0.04 3.09
C PRO A 39 -6.55 0.05 2.12
N PHE A 40 -5.81 1.16 2.12
CA PHE A 40 -4.63 1.36 1.25
C PHE A 40 -3.47 0.47 1.70
N ASN A 41 -3.23 0.35 3.00
CA ASN A 41 -2.22 -0.55 3.54
C ASN A 41 -2.49 -2.00 3.10
N VAL A 42 -3.74 -2.47 3.25
CA VAL A 42 -4.13 -3.84 2.88
C VAL A 42 -4.05 -4.04 1.37
N THR A 43 -4.51 -3.07 0.58
CA THR A 43 -4.50 -3.16 -0.90
C THR A 43 -3.08 -3.20 -1.44
N PHE A 44 -2.21 -2.28 -1.02
CA PHE A 44 -0.81 -2.29 -1.46
C PHE A 44 -0.05 -3.49 -0.93
N PHE A 45 -0.38 -4.00 0.26
CA PHE A 45 0.19 -5.24 0.76
C PHE A 45 -0.20 -6.44 -0.10
N ALA A 46 -1.49 -6.58 -0.44
CA ALA A 46 -1.95 -7.67 -1.31
C ALA A 46 -1.32 -7.61 -2.71
N LEU A 47 -1.20 -6.40 -3.29
CA LEU A 47 -0.51 -6.19 -4.56
C LEU A 47 1.01 -6.44 -4.46
N ALA A 48 1.63 -6.13 -3.32
CA ALA A 48 3.06 -6.39 -3.06
C ALA A 48 3.34 -7.90 -2.86
N LEU A 49 2.37 -8.65 -2.33
CA LEU A 49 2.42 -10.11 -2.23
C LEU A 49 2.02 -10.81 -3.55
N ASP A 50 1.72 -10.06 -4.61
CA ASP A 50 1.20 -10.59 -5.88
C ASP A 50 -0.07 -11.45 -5.71
N LEU A 51 -0.87 -11.14 -4.69
CA LEU A 51 -2.08 -11.88 -4.34
C LEU A 51 -3.30 -11.43 -5.18
N MET A 52 -3.18 -10.33 -5.92
CA MET A 52 -4.17 -9.69 -6.79
C MET A 52 -3.54 -9.44 -8.16
#